data_AF-A0A0C3PL02-F1
#
_entry.id   AF-A0A0C3PL02-F1
#
_cell.length_a   1.000
_cell.length_b   1.000
_cell.length_c   1.000
_cell.angle_alpha   90.00
_cell.angle_beta   90.00
_cell.angle_gamma   90.00
#
_symmetry.space_group_name_H-M   'P 1'
#
loop_
_entity.id
_entity.type
_entity.pdbx_description
1 polymer ?
#
loop_
_entity_poly.entity_id
_entity_poly.type
_entity_poly.pdbx_seq_one_letter_code
_entity_poly.pdbx_strand_id
1 'polypeptide(L)'
;MPAKTAHSNATSVPGVTTSSTHPNNSTPNVCNSRVSVVKAAGNKSTWATQNPGQPVMQPHQPLSSVEKDHHSTHAASRQISAAQWRDHDMLLHNAIQSLANEFEMMVQAIATTHNITSEKVKKLLGGHKYYQNPHSMQLANAIIHNKANELAHGEKLSLQQIWELARADPKYQDMTQDEKDELLCALMEYCTLKNMSVHTTNSAAACDAQSTLEHVFKILDGLALCTGIYACLFATHGHVYDSLQPFWYGTDNVMDFWEDVMDLKPDEIICKLGMHAWKK
;
A
#
# COMPACT_ATOMS: atom_id res chain seq x y z
N MET A 1 -33.53 40.21 32.49
CA MET A 1 -33.89 41.60 32.09
C MET A 1 -32.94 42.56 32.78
N PRO A 2 -32.73 43.77 32.24
CA PRO A 2 -32.27 44.16 30.89
C PRO A 2 -30.77 44.56 30.97
N ALA A 3 -30.06 45.17 30.00
CA ALA A 3 -30.37 45.81 28.72
C ALA A 3 -29.30 45.39 27.65
N LYS A 4 -29.42 45.55 26.31
CA LYS A 4 -29.84 46.70 25.46
C LYS A 4 -28.92 47.92 25.62
N THR A 5 -28.46 48.63 24.58
CA THR A 5 -28.63 48.57 23.10
C THR A 5 -27.27 49.02 22.46
N ALA A 6 -27.00 49.31 21.17
CA ALA A 6 -27.78 49.62 19.96
C ALA A 6 -27.04 49.16 18.66
N HIS A 7 -27.01 49.99 17.60
CA HIS A 7 -26.42 49.73 16.28
C HIS A 7 -25.74 50.99 15.72
N SER A 8 -25.00 50.86 14.61
CA SER A 8 -25.00 51.81 13.48
C SER A 8 -24.60 51.10 12.18
N ASN A 9 -24.94 51.69 11.02
CA ASN A 9 -24.97 51.04 9.70
C ASN A 9 -24.41 51.96 8.58
N ALA A 10 -24.35 51.44 7.33
CA ALA A 10 -24.33 52.15 6.03
C ALA A 10 -22.98 52.75 5.52
N THR A 11 -22.70 52.94 4.20
CA THR A 11 -23.24 52.40 2.91
C THR A 11 -22.38 52.84 1.69
N SER A 12 -22.31 52.04 0.61
CA SER A 12 -21.88 52.33 -0.82
C SER A 12 -20.41 52.78 -1.10
N VAL A 13 -19.65 52.34 -2.14
CA VAL A 13 -19.89 51.98 -3.59
C VAL A 13 -20.12 53.25 -4.46
N PRO A 14 -19.53 53.44 -5.69
CA PRO A 14 -18.95 52.50 -6.67
C PRO A 14 -17.51 52.82 -7.20
N GLY A 15 -17.01 52.00 -8.14
CA GLY A 15 -15.69 52.11 -8.79
C GLY A 15 -15.66 52.67 -10.22
N VAL A 16 -14.62 52.34 -11.00
CA VAL A 16 -14.33 52.88 -12.35
C VAL A 16 -13.89 51.77 -13.31
N THR A 17 -14.34 51.85 -14.56
CA THR A 17 -13.89 51.02 -15.70
C THR A 17 -13.39 51.94 -16.82
N THR A 18 -12.28 51.58 -17.49
CA THR A 18 -11.87 52.21 -18.76
C THR A 18 -11.39 51.17 -19.78
N SER A 19 -11.86 51.31 -21.02
CA SER A 19 -11.44 50.57 -22.20
C SER A 19 -10.74 51.52 -23.18
N SER A 20 -9.97 51.01 -24.16
CA SER A 20 -9.65 51.59 -25.50
C SER A 20 -8.22 51.23 -25.95
N THR A 21 -7.85 51.05 -27.23
CA THR A 21 -8.51 50.67 -28.51
C THR A 21 -7.39 50.28 -29.51
N HIS A 22 -7.62 49.35 -30.44
CA HIS A 22 -6.68 49.05 -31.55
C HIS A 22 -6.61 50.17 -32.60
N PRO A 23 -5.53 50.23 -33.40
CA PRO A 23 -5.76 50.02 -34.84
C PRO A 23 -4.71 49.14 -35.53
N ASN A 24 -5.14 48.46 -36.60
CA ASN A 24 -4.27 47.85 -37.61
C ASN A 24 -4.07 48.82 -38.78
N ASN A 25 -2.99 48.67 -39.56
CA ASN A 25 -3.09 48.57 -41.03
C ASN A 25 -1.74 48.24 -41.75
N SER A 26 -1.81 47.19 -42.56
CA SER A 26 -1.32 47.05 -43.95
C SER A 26 0.12 47.42 -44.39
N THR A 27 0.77 46.38 -44.94
CA THR A 27 1.90 46.30 -45.91
C THR A 27 1.59 47.01 -47.27
N PRO A 28 2.51 47.17 -48.29
CA PRO A 28 3.50 46.14 -48.72
C PRO A 28 4.80 46.50 -49.54
N ASN A 29 5.67 45.46 -49.66
CA ASN A 29 6.43 45.01 -50.88
C ASN A 29 7.86 45.51 -51.26
N VAL A 30 8.60 44.61 -51.97
CA VAL A 30 9.82 44.78 -52.82
C VAL A 30 11.17 45.05 -52.08
N CYS A 31 12.35 44.44 -52.35
CA CYS A 31 12.84 43.55 -53.44
C CYS A 31 13.83 42.43 -52.96
N ASN A 32 14.32 41.60 -53.90
CA ASN A 32 15.18 40.42 -53.70
C ASN A 32 16.70 40.69 -53.58
N SER A 33 17.44 39.75 -52.97
CA SER A 33 18.81 39.36 -53.38
C SER A 33 19.18 37.93 -52.91
N ARG A 34 20.21 37.33 -53.52
CA ARG A 34 20.49 35.88 -53.52
C ARG A 34 21.45 35.39 -52.42
N VAL A 35 21.09 34.23 -51.85
CA VAL A 35 21.93 33.04 -51.57
C VAL A 35 23.34 33.22 -50.98
N SER A 36 23.54 32.64 -49.79
CA SER A 36 24.76 31.86 -49.47
C SER A 36 24.43 30.79 -48.43
N VAL A 37 24.41 29.52 -48.85
CA VAL A 37 24.10 28.37 -47.97
C VAL A 37 25.39 27.90 -47.30
N VAL A 38 25.69 28.42 -46.11
CA VAL A 38 26.66 27.79 -45.21
C VAL A 38 25.95 26.65 -44.48
N LYS A 39 26.05 25.44 -45.03
CA LYS A 39 25.48 24.23 -44.42
C LYS A 39 26.34 23.79 -43.23
N ALA A 40 26.21 24.49 -42.10
CA ALA A 40 26.81 24.08 -40.84
C ALA A 40 26.36 22.65 -40.50
N ALA A 41 27.31 21.78 -40.15
CA ALA A 41 27.05 20.40 -39.76
C ALA A 41 26.49 20.35 -38.33
N GLY A 42 25.23 20.76 -38.17
CA GLY A 42 24.60 20.93 -36.86
C GLY A 42 24.61 19.65 -36.02
N ASN A 43 25.16 19.75 -34.81
CA ASN A 43 25.37 18.66 -33.86
C ASN A 43 24.01 18.11 -33.35
N LYS A 44 23.43 17.10 -34.03
CA LYS A 44 22.08 16.56 -33.73
C LYS A 44 21.95 15.76 -32.42
N SER A 45 22.88 15.92 -31.48
CA SER A 45 23.02 15.10 -30.27
C SER A 45 22.51 15.77 -28.98
N THR A 46 22.09 17.04 -29.01
CA THR A 46 21.54 17.69 -27.81
C THR A 46 20.04 17.41 -27.66
N TRP A 47 19.61 17.11 -26.43
CA TRP A 47 18.21 16.82 -26.08
C TRP A 47 17.24 17.93 -26.54
N ALA A 48 17.68 19.19 -26.44
CA ALA A 48 16.92 20.37 -26.89
C ALA A 48 16.64 20.40 -28.41
N THR A 49 17.50 19.78 -29.23
CA THR A 49 17.29 19.64 -30.69
C THR A 49 16.35 18.48 -31.02
N GLN A 50 16.18 17.52 -30.11
CA GLN A 50 15.26 16.39 -30.25
C GLN A 50 13.85 16.70 -29.69
N ASN A 51 13.74 17.63 -28.75
CA ASN A 51 12.49 18.00 -28.06
C ASN A 51 12.13 19.49 -28.25
N PRO A 52 11.94 19.97 -29.49
CA PRO A 52 11.63 21.38 -29.75
C PRO A 52 10.30 21.80 -29.10
N GLY A 53 10.35 22.85 -28.29
CA GLY A 53 9.19 23.38 -27.56
C GLY A 53 9.11 22.96 -26.09
N GLN A 54 9.90 21.98 -25.64
CA GLN A 54 10.05 21.69 -24.21
C GLN A 54 11.01 22.69 -23.56
N PRO A 55 10.72 23.22 -22.35
CA PRO A 55 11.64 24.08 -21.63
C PRO A 55 12.85 23.27 -21.17
N VAL A 56 14.03 23.64 -21.66
CA VAL A 56 15.29 23.07 -21.16
C VAL A 56 15.53 23.59 -19.75
N MET A 57 15.57 22.71 -18.76
CA MET A 57 15.94 23.08 -17.39
C MET A 57 17.33 23.73 -17.40
N GLN A 58 17.45 24.91 -16.79
CA GLN A 58 18.74 25.54 -16.55
C GLN A 58 19.59 24.60 -15.68
N PRO A 59 20.91 24.48 -15.92
CA PRO A 59 21.80 23.86 -14.96
C PRO A 59 21.63 24.52 -13.59
N HIS A 60 21.46 23.72 -12.54
CA HIS A 60 21.28 24.25 -11.19
C HIS A 60 22.43 25.19 -10.82
N GLN A 61 22.10 26.35 -10.26
CA GLN A 61 23.11 27.31 -9.85
C GLN A 61 24.00 26.70 -8.76
N PRO A 62 25.31 26.98 -8.72
CA PRO A 62 26.18 26.47 -7.67
C PRO A 62 25.70 26.99 -6.31
N LEU A 63 25.36 26.06 -5.41
CA LEU A 63 24.90 26.34 -4.05
C LEU A 63 25.73 27.44 -3.37
N SER A 64 25.09 28.35 -2.64
CA SER A 64 25.75 29.33 -1.79
C SER A 64 26.57 28.67 -0.67
N SER A 65 27.39 29.43 0.06
CA SER A 65 28.11 28.89 1.21
C SER A 65 27.13 28.39 2.28
N VAL A 66 26.07 29.14 2.57
CA VAL A 66 25.06 28.79 3.59
C VAL A 66 24.37 27.46 3.25
N GLU A 67 24.00 27.25 1.98
CA GLU A 67 23.41 25.98 1.54
C GLU A 67 24.43 24.83 1.60
N LYS A 68 25.69 25.07 1.24
CA LYS A 68 26.77 24.07 1.36
C LYS A 68 27.04 23.68 2.82
N ASP A 69 27.06 24.65 3.73
CA ASP A 69 27.24 24.43 5.16
C ASP A 69 26.04 23.67 5.75
N HIS A 70 24.82 23.96 5.29
CA HIS A 70 23.62 23.21 5.65
C HIS A 70 23.66 21.76 5.13
N HIS A 71 23.99 21.54 3.85
CA HIS A 71 24.17 20.19 3.28
C HIS A 71 25.29 19.41 3.98
N SER A 72 26.41 20.06 4.32
CA SER A 72 27.51 19.46 5.08
C SER A 72 27.06 19.02 6.48
N THR A 73 26.30 19.87 7.17
CA THR A 73 25.70 19.56 8.48
C THR A 73 24.70 18.39 8.39
N HIS A 74 23.87 18.37 7.34
CA HIS A 74 22.92 17.28 7.10
C HIS A 74 23.62 15.96 6.77
N ALA A 75 24.68 16.00 5.96
CA ALA A 75 25.50 14.83 5.64
C ALA A 75 26.23 14.27 6.88
N ALA A 76 26.77 15.13 7.75
CA ALA A 76 27.35 14.72 9.02
C ALA A 76 26.30 14.09 9.96
N SER A 77 25.09 14.66 10.03
CA SER A 77 23.96 14.07 10.76
C SER A 77 23.61 12.68 10.23
N ARG A 78 23.47 12.53 8.90
CA ARG A 78 23.23 11.22 8.26
C ARG A 78 24.34 10.20 8.54
N GLN A 79 25.61 10.60 8.60
CA GLN A 79 26.70 9.69 8.98
C GLN A 79 26.61 9.20 10.44
N ILE A 80 26.17 10.07 11.37
CA ILE A 80 25.93 9.68 12.77
C ILE A 80 24.74 8.71 12.85
N SER A 81 23.62 9.02 12.21
CA SER A 81 22.46 8.12 12.15
C SER A 81 22.81 6.78 11.51
N ALA A 82 23.57 6.78 10.40
CA ALA A 82 24.03 5.56 9.73
C ALA A 82 25.09 4.78 10.53
N ALA A 83 25.69 5.34 11.57
CA ALA A 83 26.45 4.57 12.57
C ALA A 83 25.51 3.93 13.59
N GLN A 84 24.58 4.70 14.15
CA GLN A 84 23.58 4.22 15.11
C GLN A 84 22.71 3.08 14.55
N TRP A 85 22.31 3.17 13.27
CA TRP A 85 21.61 2.10 12.57
C TRP A 85 22.43 0.81 12.48
N ARG A 86 23.73 0.88 12.17
CA ARG A 86 24.60 -0.31 12.13
C ARG A 86 24.81 -0.93 13.51
N ASP A 87 24.92 -0.12 14.57
CA ASP A 87 24.99 -0.61 15.94
C ASP A 87 23.66 -1.26 16.37
N HIS A 88 22.52 -0.68 16.00
CA HIS A 88 21.19 -1.23 16.25
C HIS A 88 20.96 -2.55 15.49
N ASP A 89 21.30 -2.61 14.21
CA ASP A 89 21.15 -3.81 13.38
C ASP A 89 22.06 -4.94 13.86
N MET A 90 23.27 -4.62 14.35
CA MET A 90 24.14 -5.59 15.02
C MET A 90 23.51 -6.13 16.32
N LEU A 91 22.89 -5.28 17.14
CA LEU A 91 22.16 -5.72 18.34
C LEU A 91 20.94 -6.58 17.98
N LEU A 92 20.17 -6.20 16.96
CA LEU A 92 19.02 -6.95 16.45
C LEU A 92 19.45 -8.32 15.89
N HIS A 93 20.52 -8.37 15.09
CA HIS A 93 21.08 -9.60 14.55
C HIS A 93 21.55 -10.55 15.66
N ASN A 94 22.25 -10.03 16.68
CA ASN A 94 22.67 -10.80 17.84
C ASN A 94 21.47 -11.35 18.64
N ALA A 95 20.41 -10.55 18.82
CA ALA A 95 19.19 -10.99 19.48
C ALA A 95 18.46 -12.10 18.68
N ILE A 96 18.36 -11.96 17.36
CA ILE A 96 17.81 -12.98 16.46
C ILE A 96 18.63 -14.27 16.52
N GLN A 97 19.97 -14.18 16.51
CA GLN A 97 20.85 -15.35 16.62
C GLN A 97 20.72 -16.04 17.98
N SER A 98 20.59 -15.27 19.07
CA SER A 98 20.34 -15.82 20.41
C SER A 98 19.00 -16.58 20.47
N LEU A 99 17.93 -16.00 19.93
CA LEU A 99 16.60 -16.62 19.84
C LEU A 99 16.61 -17.89 18.98
N ALA A 100 17.35 -17.88 17.87
CA ALA A 100 17.52 -19.07 17.02
C ALA A 100 18.26 -20.20 17.76
N ASN A 101 19.31 -19.87 18.52
CA ASN A 101 20.05 -20.84 19.33
C ASN A 101 19.17 -21.44 20.45
N GLU A 102 18.40 -20.60 21.16
CA GLU A 102 17.45 -21.04 22.19
C GLU A 102 16.36 -21.95 21.61
N PHE A 103 15.84 -21.60 20.43
CA PHE A 103 14.86 -22.39 19.70
C PHE A 103 15.40 -23.78 19.31
N GLU A 104 16.64 -23.86 18.81
CA GLU A 104 17.30 -25.16 18.53
C GLU A 104 17.45 -26.00 19.80
N MET A 105 17.82 -25.40 20.95
CA MET A 105 17.89 -26.14 22.22
C MET A 105 16.52 -26.66 22.68
N MET A 106 15.45 -25.86 22.56
CA MET A 106 14.09 -26.30 22.87
C MET A 106 13.64 -27.44 21.95
N VAL A 107 13.92 -27.34 20.65
CA VAL A 107 13.63 -28.41 19.67
C VAL A 107 14.36 -29.71 20.02
N GLN A 108 15.63 -29.63 20.43
CA GLN A 108 16.40 -30.80 20.86
C GLN A 108 15.90 -31.40 22.19
N ALA A 109 15.48 -30.56 23.15
CA ALA A 109 14.88 -31.04 24.40
C ALA A 109 13.56 -31.79 24.17
N ILE A 110 12.71 -31.32 23.25
CA ILE A 110 11.48 -32.02 22.84
C ILE A 110 11.85 -33.33 22.11
N ALA A 111 12.84 -33.29 21.21
CA ALA A 111 13.31 -34.46 20.47
C ALA A 111 13.79 -35.60 21.38
N THR A 112 14.62 -35.29 22.39
CA THR A 112 15.10 -36.28 23.37
C THR A 112 13.99 -36.75 24.31
N THR A 113 13.14 -35.86 24.81
CA THR A 113 12.04 -36.21 25.73
C THR A 113 11.05 -37.21 25.11
N HIS A 114 10.79 -37.11 23.81
CA HIS A 114 9.82 -37.97 23.12
C HIS A 114 10.43 -39.05 22.23
N ASN A 115 11.76 -39.17 22.17
CA ASN A 115 12.48 -40.07 21.25
C ASN A 115 12.08 -39.85 19.77
N ILE A 116 12.04 -38.59 19.34
CA ILE A 116 11.63 -38.15 17.99
C ILE A 116 12.74 -37.30 17.37
N THR A 117 13.06 -37.49 16.09
CA THR A 117 14.05 -36.65 15.37
C THR A 117 13.69 -35.17 15.45
N SER A 118 14.67 -34.30 15.72
CA SER A 118 14.50 -32.84 15.76
C SER A 118 13.86 -32.27 14.48
N GLU A 119 14.18 -32.83 13.31
CA GLU A 119 13.55 -32.53 12.02
C GLU A 119 12.02 -32.72 12.02
N LYS A 120 11.53 -33.80 12.65
CA LYS A 120 10.09 -34.08 12.80
C LYS A 120 9.44 -33.10 13.78
N VAL A 121 10.13 -32.69 14.83
CA VAL A 121 9.68 -31.60 15.73
C VAL A 121 9.56 -30.29 14.95
N LYS A 122 10.60 -29.89 14.20
CA LYS A 122 10.57 -28.69 13.34
C LYS A 122 9.45 -28.74 12.30
N LYS A 123 9.23 -29.88 11.65
CA LYS A 123 8.16 -30.07 10.66
C LYS A 123 6.76 -29.92 11.28
N LEU A 124 6.53 -30.51 12.45
CA LEU A 124 5.27 -30.39 13.18
C LEU A 124 5.02 -28.94 13.63
N LEU A 125 6.04 -28.27 14.18
CA LEU A 125 5.92 -26.88 14.62
C LEU A 125 5.76 -25.91 13.43
N GLY A 126 6.45 -26.16 12.32
CA GLY A 126 6.32 -25.38 11.09
C GLY A 126 4.92 -25.49 10.48
N GLY A 127 4.35 -26.70 10.44
CA GLY A 127 2.95 -26.90 10.05
C GLY A 127 1.96 -26.19 10.99
N HIS A 128 2.24 -26.17 12.29
CA HIS A 128 1.41 -25.48 13.28
C HIS A 128 1.49 -23.94 13.20
N LYS A 129 2.68 -23.37 12.93
CA LYS A 129 2.88 -21.91 12.87
C LYS A 129 2.56 -21.28 11.51
N TYR A 130 2.94 -21.91 10.40
CA TYR A 130 3.00 -21.26 9.09
C TYR A 130 2.07 -21.88 8.05
N TYR A 131 1.36 -22.96 8.38
CA TYR A 131 0.59 -23.73 7.41
C TYR A 131 -0.80 -24.15 7.90
N GLN A 132 -1.58 -23.18 8.39
CA GLN A 132 -3.01 -23.19 8.06
C GLN A 132 -3.15 -22.98 6.55
N ASN A 133 -3.01 -24.08 5.83
CA ASN A 133 -3.30 -24.16 4.39
C ASN A 133 -4.72 -23.59 4.19
N PRO A 134 -4.93 -22.55 3.36
CA PRO A 134 -6.23 -21.88 3.25
C PRO A 134 -7.28 -22.95 2.95
N HIS A 135 -8.23 -23.12 3.89
CA HIS A 135 -9.00 -24.36 4.05
C HIS A 135 -9.49 -24.87 2.70
N SER A 136 -8.84 -25.93 2.19
CA SER A 136 -9.09 -26.33 0.81
C SER A 136 -10.57 -26.67 0.64
N MET A 137 -11.13 -26.27 -0.49
CA MET A 137 -12.52 -26.49 -0.84
C MET A 137 -12.72 -27.99 -1.07
N GLN A 138 -12.90 -28.70 0.02
CA GLN A 138 -13.14 -30.14 0.08
C GLN A 138 -14.64 -30.37 -0.02
N LEU A 139 -15.04 -31.38 -0.79
CA LEU A 139 -16.43 -31.75 -0.97
C LEU A 139 -17.16 -31.94 0.37
N ALA A 140 -16.49 -32.49 1.40
CA ALA A 140 -17.05 -32.60 2.75
C ALA A 140 -17.46 -31.25 3.35
N ASN A 141 -16.66 -30.19 3.17
CA ASN A 141 -16.97 -28.85 3.64
C ASN A 141 -18.13 -28.23 2.84
N ALA A 142 -18.18 -28.49 1.53
CA ALA A 142 -19.26 -28.02 0.66
C ALA A 142 -20.61 -28.69 0.97
N ILE A 143 -20.60 -30.01 1.21
CA ILE A 143 -21.76 -30.77 1.71
C ILE A 143 -22.26 -30.18 3.04
N ILE A 144 -21.36 -29.98 4.01
CA ILE A 144 -21.72 -29.40 5.33
C ILE A 144 -22.31 -27.99 5.15
N HIS A 145 -21.70 -27.15 4.32
CA HIS A 145 -22.16 -25.79 4.09
C HIS A 145 -23.54 -25.76 3.42
N ASN A 146 -23.75 -26.54 2.36
CA ASN A 146 -25.06 -26.63 1.72
C ASN A 146 -26.12 -27.18 2.69
N LYS A 147 -25.80 -28.22 3.47
CA LYS A 147 -26.75 -28.78 4.43
C LYS A 147 -27.06 -27.83 5.59
N ALA A 148 -26.09 -27.05 6.06
CA ALA A 148 -26.31 -25.99 7.04
C ALA A 148 -27.25 -24.89 6.49
N ASN A 149 -27.12 -24.53 5.22
CA ASN A 149 -27.95 -23.51 4.58
C ASN A 149 -29.40 -24.00 4.34
N GLU A 150 -29.59 -25.26 3.96
CA GLU A 150 -30.92 -25.90 3.91
C GLU A 150 -31.62 -25.83 5.29
N LEU A 151 -30.86 -26.09 6.36
CA LEU A 151 -31.34 -26.14 7.75
C LEU A 151 -31.43 -24.78 8.45
N ALA A 152 -31.01 -23.67 7.81
CA ALA A 152 -30.86 -22.34 8.44
C ALA A 152 -32.18 -21.66 8.90
N HIS A 153 -33.32 -22.32 8.74
CA HIS A 153 -34.68 -21.82 9.03
C HIS A 153 -35.04 -21.78 10.52
N GLY A 154 -34.06 -21.58 11.42
CA GLY A 154 -34.27 -21.16 12.81
C GLY A 154 -33.58 -21.99 13.90
N GLU A 155 -33.25 -23.27 13.63
CA GLU A 155 -32.66 -24.15 14.66
C GLU A 155 -31.13 -24.14 14.63
N LYS A 156 -30.50 -23.89 15.80
CA LYS A 156 -29.05 -23.84 15.94
C LYS A 156 -28.46 -25.23 16.21
N LEU A 157 -28.40 -26.04 15.15
CA LEU A 157 -27.75 -27.35 15.18
C LEU A 157 -26.22 -27.24 15.31
N SER A 158 -25.61 -28.20 16.01
CA SER A 158 -24.15 -28.31 16.08
C SER A 158 -23.56 -28.89 14.79
N LEU A 159 -22.27 -28.64 14.56
CA LEU A 159 -21.54 -29.16 13.39
C LEU A 159 -21.64 -30.69 13.27
N GLN A 160 -21.61 -31.41 14.39
CA GLN A 160 -21.78 -32.87 14.40
C GLN A 160 -23.18 -33.29 13.92
N GLN A 161 -24.24 -32.63 14.41
CA GLN A 161 -25.62 -32.92 13.98
C GLN A 161 -25.83 -32.61 12.49
N ILE A 162 -25.28 -31.50 12.00
CA ILE A 162 -25.32 -31.14 10.57
C ILE A 162 -24.61 -32.22 9.73
N TRP A 163 -23.48 -32.76 10.21
CA TRP A 163 -22.75 -33.82 9.52
C TRP A 163 -23.45 -35.18 9.56
N GLU A 164 -24.10 -35.52 10.68
CA GLU A 164 -24.93 -36.73 10.79
C GLU A 164 -26.17 -36.64 9.88
N LEU A 165 -26.82 -35.48 9.79
CA LEU A 165 -27.91 -35.22 8.85
C LEU A 165 -27.45 -35.25 7.39
N ALA A 166 -26.29 -34.68 7.07
CA ALA A 166 -25.72 -34.73 5.72
C ALA A 166 -25.32 -36.15 5.31
N ARG A 167 -24.85 -36.98 6.25
CA ARG A 167 -24.61 -38.42 6.01
C ARG A 167 -25.91 -39.19 5.80
N ALA A 168 -26.97 -38.88 6.54
CA ALA A 168 -28.25 -39.58 6.45
C ALA A 168 -29.06 -39.24 5.18
N ASP A 169 -28.74 -38.11 4.52
CA ASP A 169 -29.43 -37.61 3.35
C ASP A 169 -28.94 -38.31 2.05
N PRO A 170 -29.82 -39.01 1.29
CA PRO A 170 -29.46 -39.66 0.03
C PRO A 170 -28.83 -38.73 -1.00
N LYS A 171 -29.14 -37.42 -0.97
CA LYS A 171 -28.63 -36.41 -1.89
C LYS A 171 -27.10 -36.41 -1.99
N TYR A 172 -26.39 -36.74 -0.91
CA TYR A 172 -24.91 -36.68 -0.86
C TYR A 172 -24.22 -38.03 -1.00
N GLN A 173 -24.96 -39.13 -1.16
CA GLN A 173 -24.38 -40.47 -1.27
C GLN A 173 -23.96 -40.79 -2.71
N ASP A 174 -24.88 -40.65 -3.67
CA ASP A 174 -24.69 -41.09 -5.07
C ASP A 174 -24.48 -39.92 -6.06
N MET A 175 -23.94 -38.79 -5.59
CA MET A 175 -23.71 -37.60 -6.43
C MET A 175 -22.85 -37.92 -7.66
N THR A 176 -23.20 -37.33 -8.80
CA THR A 176 -22.39 -37.26 -10.03
C THR A 176 -21.11 -36.43 -9.82
N GLN A 177 -20.29 -36.22 -10.86
CA GLN A 177 -19.16 -35.29 -10.74
C GLN A 177 -19.63 -33.83 -10.82
N ASP A 178 -20.54 -33.54 -11.75
CA ASP A 178 -21.06 -32.18 -12.00
C ASP A 178 -21.72 -31.58 -10.74
N GLU A 179 -22.51 -32.37 -9.98
CA GLU A 179 -23.11 -31.95 -8.70
C GLU A 179 -22.06 -31.67 -7.60
N LYS A 180 -20.93 -32.40 -7.61
CA LYS A 180 -19.82 -32.15 -6.66
C LYS A 180 -19.13 -30.83 -6.99
N ASP A 181 -18.92 -30.57 -8.27
CA ASP A 181 -18.26 -29.36 -8.74
C ASP A 181 -19.19 -28.13 -8.60
N GLU A 182 -20.51 -28.29 -8.77
CA GLU A 182 -21.51 -27.27 -8.42
C GLU A 182 -21.47 -26.92 -6.92
N LEU A 183 -21.46 -27.91 -6.02
CA LEU A 183 -21.33 -27.68 -4.58
C LEU A 183 -20.01 -26.98 -4.21
N LEU A 184 -18.91 -27.31 -4.89
CA LEU A 184 -17.61 -26.65 -4.71
C LEU A 184 -17.62 -25.20 -5.20
N CYS A 185 -18.24 -24.94 -6.35
CA CYS A 185 -18.45 -23.57 -6.87
C CYS A 185 -19.34 -22.75 -5.94
N ALA A 186 -20.46 -23.29 -5.45
CA ALA A 186 -21.34 -22.60 -4.50
C ALA A 186 -20.65 -22.29 -3.15
N LEU A 187 -19.77 -23.18 -2.68
CA LEU A 187 -18.91 -22.89 -1.52
C LEU A 187 -17.88 -21.79 -1.85
N MET A 188 -17.25 -21.84 -3.03
CA MET A 188 -16.30 -20.82 -3.48
C MET A 188 -16.95 -19.44 -3.57
N GLU A 189 -18.12 -19.33 -4.19
CA GLU A 189 -18.89 -18.09 -4.33
C GLU A 189 -19.35 -17.53 -2.97
N TYR A 190 -19.79 -18.39 -2.05
CA TYR A 190 -20.07 -17.96 -0.68
C TYR A 190 -18.81 -17.45 0.03
N CYS A 191 -17.67 -18.13 -0.12
CA CYS A 191 -16.40 -17.71 0.47
C CYS A 191 -15.89 -16.39 -0.12
N THR A 192 -15.95 -16.17 -1.44
CA THR A 192 -15.55 -14.90 -2.06
C THR A 192 -16.50 -13.77 -1.66
N LEU A 193 -17.82 -14.00 -1.71
CA LEU A 193 -18.82 -13.03 -1.26
C LEU A 193 -18.64 -12.65 0.22
N LYS A 194 -18.30 -13.62 1.07
CA LYS A 194 -18.03 -13.39 2.50
C LYS A 194 -16.73 -12.63 2.74
N ASN A 195 -15.66 -12.96 2.02
CA ASN A 195 -14.40 -12.22 2.07
C ASN A 195 -14.54 -10.78 1.51
N MET A 196 -15.51 -10.55 0.64
CA MET A 196 -15.90 -9.22 0.14
C MET A 196 -17.00 -8.55 0.98
N SER A 197 -17.53 -9.21 2.03
CA SER A 197 -18.63 -8.68 2.83
C SER A 197 -18.15 -7.67 3.87
N VAL A 198 -19.01 -6.69 4.18
CA VAL A 198 -18.67 -5.64 5.15
C VAL A 198 -18.58 -6.24 6.55
N HIS A 199 -17.37 -6.21 7.13
CA HIS A 199 -17.12 -6.63 8.52
C HIS A 199 -18.05 -5.90 9.49
N THR A 200 -18.69 -6.64 10.38
CA THR A 200 -19.71 -6.10 11.31
C THR A 200 -19.15 -5.16 12.39
N THR A 201 -17.81 -5.05 12.50
CA THR A 201 -17.16 -4.11 13.42
C THR A 201 -15.92 -3.49 12.78
N ASN A 202 -15.66 -2.23 13.09
CA ASN A 202 -14.52 -1.47 12.55
C ASN A 202 -13.17 -2.05 13.03
N SER A 203 -13.15 -2.66 14.24
CA SER A 203 -11.98 -3.37 14.75
C SER A 203 -11.62 -4.59 13.89
N ALA A 204 -12.62 -5.39 13.51
CA ALA A 204 -12.40 -6.51 12.59
C ALA A 204 -11.93 -6.05 11.20
N ALA A 205 -12.51 -4.97 10.67
CA ALA A 205 -12.07 -4.36 9.40
C ALA A 205 -10.61 -3.88 9.47
N ALA A 206 -10.22 -3.21 10.56
CA ALA A 206 -8.86 -2.73 10.75
C ALA A 206 -7.84 -3.86 10.88
N CYS A 207 -8.16 -4.95 11.62
CA CYS A 207 -7.31 -6.13 11.72
C CYS A 207 -7.17 -6.88 10.39
N ASP A 208 -8.24 -7.01 9.62
CA ASP A 208 -8.24 -7.66 8.30
C ASP A 208 -7.43 -6.85 7.26
N ALA A 209 -7.61 -5.53 7.27
CA ALA A 209 -6.78 -4.61 6.50
C ALA A 209 -5.30 -4.73 6.90
N GLN A 210 -4.96 -4.65 8.19
CA GLN A 210 -3.57 -4.78 8.66
C GLN A 210 -2.95 -6.13 8.22
N SER A 211 -3.66 -7.24 8.41
CA SER A 211 -3.21 -8.58 8.00
C SER A 211 -2.94 -8.67 6.49
N THR A 212 -3.85 -8.10 5.68
CA THR A 212 -3.71 -8.02 4.22
C THR A 212 -2.49 -7.18 3.82
N LEU A 213 -2.26 -6.05 4.49
CA LEU A 213 -1.16 -5.14 4.22
C LEU A 213 0.19 -5.74 4.63
N GLU A 214 0.27 -6.39 5.78
CA GLU A 214 1.43 -7.17 6.20
C GLU A 214 1.77 -8.32 5.23
N HIS A 215 0.79 -8.83 4.49
CA HIS A 215 1.04 -9.80 3.42
C HIS A 215 1.56 -9.10 2.14
N VAL A 216 0.98 -7.96 1.76
CA VAL A 216 1.45 -7.15 0.62
C VAL A 216 2.88 -6.65 0.82
N PHE A 217 3.27 -6.22 2.03
CA PHE A 217 4.66 -5.80 2.31
C PHE A 217 5.65 -6.94 2.00
N LYS A 218 5.38 -8.15 2.46
CA LYS A 218 6.22 -9.34 2.20
C LYS A 218 6.32 -9.69 0.71
N ILE A 219 5.28 -9.39 -0.09
CA ILE A 219 5.31 -9.53 -1.55
C ILE A 219 6.19 -8.43 -2.18
N LEU A 220 6.10 -7.18 -1.70
CA LEU A 220 6.91 -6.05 -2.19
C LEU A 220 8.39 -6.20 -1.81
N ASP A 221 8.71 -6.65 -0.59
CA ASP A 221 10.07 -7.02 -0.15
C ASP A 221 10.65 -8.09 -1.09
N GLY A 222 9.90 -9.18 -1.31
CA GLY A 222 10.31 -10.27 -2.20
C GLY A 222 10.51 -9.82 -3.66
N LEU A 223 9.64 -8.94 -4.15
CA LEU A 223 9.75 -8.36 -5.48
C LEU A 223 10.99 -7.47 -5.61
N ALA A 224 11.22 -6.56 -4.67
CA ALA A 224 12.39 -5.68 -4.64
C ALA A 224 13.69 -6.49 -4.61
N LEU A 225 13.79 -7.49 -3.71
CA LEU A 225 14.95 -8.38 -3.60
C LEU A 225 15.23 -9.19 -4.88
N CYS A 226 14.19 -9.61 -5.61
CA CYS A 226 14.34 -10.43 -6.80
C CYS A 226 14.53 -9.63 -8.11
N THR A 227 14.21 -8.34 -8.14
CA THR A 227 14.14 -7.56 -9.39
C THR A 227 14.78 -6.16 -9.34
N GLY A 228 15.08 -5.64 -8.16
CA GLY A 228 15.48 -4.23 -7.98
C GLY A 228 14.34 -3.22 -8.22
N ILE A 229 13.09 -3.66 -8.23
CA ILE A 229 11.93 -2.76 -8.32
C ILE A 229 11.72 -2.04 -6.99
N TYR A 230 11.70 -0.71 -7.07
CA TYR A 230 11.33 0.17 -5.97
C TYR A 230 9.80 0.40 -5.97
N ALA A 231 9.17 0.26 -4.79
CA ALA A 231 7.74 0.47 -4.60
C ALA A 231 7.43 1.21 -3.28
N CYS A 232 6.40 2.05 -3.31
CA CYS A 232 5.75 2.58 -2.12
C CYS A 232 4.27 2.20 -2.11
N LEU A 233 3.72 1.96 -0.92
CA LEU A 233 2.28 1.86 -0.68
C LEU A 233 1.90 2.85 0.41
N PHE A 234 0.88 3.66 0.14
CA PHE A 234 0.19 4.48 1.14
C PHE A 234 -1.24 3.97 1.23
N ALA A 235 -1.78 3.77 2.43
CA ALA A 235 -3.23 3.71 2.57
C ALA A 235 -3.72 4.31 3.89
N THR A 236 -4.96 4.78 3.82
CA THR A 236 -5.66 5.52 4.85
C THR A 236 -7.07 4.94 4.95
N HIS A 237 -7.65 4.90 6.14
CA HIS A 237 -9.07 4.57 6.25
C HIS A 237 -9.93 5.53 5.41
N GLY A 238 -11.01 5.02 4.82
CA GLY A 238 -11.98 5.84 4.10
C GLY A 238 -13.00 6.53 5.01
N HIS A 239 -13.13 6.10 6.27
CA HIS A 239 -14.24 6.47 7.16
C HIS A 239 -13.77 6.87 8.55
N VAL A 240 -14.34 7.95 9.11
CA VAL A 240 -13.87 8.61 10.35
C VAL A 240 -13.94 7.73 11.61
N TYR A 241 -14.81 6.70 11.62
CA TYR A 241 -14.90 5.75 12.74
C TYR A 241 -14.06 4.48 12.56
N ASP A 242 -13.34 4.33 11.44
CA ASP A 242 -12.42 3.20 11.27
C ASP A 242 -11.24 3.34 12.23
N SER A 243 -10.89 2.23 12.90
CA SER A 243 -9.78 2.16 13.85
C SER A 243 -8.41 1.94 13.18
N LEU A 244 -8.37 1.67 11.87
CA LEU A 244 -7.13 1.51 11.12
C LEU A 244 -6.33 2.83 11.14
N GLN A 245 -5.15 2.81 11.77
CA GLN A 245 -4.24 3.94 11.69
C GLN A 245 -3.72 4.09 10.25
N PRO A 246 -3.74 5.30 9.68
CA PRO A 246 -3.11 5.57 8.38
C PRO A 246 -1.63 5.21 8.39
N PHE A 247 -1.13 4.54 7.34
CA PHE A 247 0.24 4.04 7.26
C PHE A 247 0.84 4.22 5.85
N TRP A 248 2.16 4.14 5.78
CA TRP A 248 2.92 4.03 4.54
C TRP A 248 3.90 2.86 4.67
N TYR A 249 4.36 2.35 3.53
CA TYR A 249 5.43 1.38 3.40
C TYR A 249 6.24 1.73 2.14
N GLY A 250 7.55 1.54 2.19
CA GLY A 250 8.46 1.80 1.08
C GLY A 250 9.59 0.79 1.07
N THR A 251 9.92 0.25 -0.10
CA THR A 251 11.06 -0.66 -0.27
C THR A 251 12.36 0.15 -0.34
N ASP A 252 13.31 -0.09 0.57
CA ASP A 252 14.69 0.41 0.47
C ASP A 252 14.76 1.95 0.22
N ASN A 253 15.59 2.42 -0.72
CA ASN A 253 15.90 3.85 -0.98
C ASN A 253 14.70 4.73 -1.43
N VAL A 254 13.48 4.19 -1.45
CA VAL A 254 12.23 4.95 -1.71
C VAL A 254 12.01 6.06 -0.68
N MET A 255 12.49 5.90 0.55
CA MET A 255 12.41 6.94 1.58
C MET A 255 13.24 8.17 1.23
N ASP A 256 14.50 7.96 0.87
CA ASP A 256 15.40 9.04 0.44
C ASP A 256 14.86 9.74 -0.81
N PHE A 257 14.16 9.03 -1.72
CA PHE A 257 13.48 9.68 -2.85
C PHE A 257 12.39 10.69 -2.40
N TRP A 258 11.53 10.33 -1.44
CA TRP A 258 10.47 11.24 -0.98
C TRP A 258 11.03 12.45 -0.23
N GLU A 259 12.06 12.28 0.61
CA GLU A 259 12.66 13.41 1.32
C GLU A 259 13.62 14.25 0.44
N ASP A 260 14.55 13.65 -0.31
CA ASP A 260 15.59 14.40 -1.03
C ASP A 260 15.17 14.92 -2.42
N VAL A 261 14.22 14.24 -3.09
CA VAL A 261 13.79 14.61 -4.47
C VAL A 261 12.46 15.34 -4.47
N MET A 262 11.55 14.99 -3.56
CA MET A 262 10.20 15.56 -3.50
C MET A 262 10.00 16.60 -2.38
N ASP A 263 10.97 16.77 -1.45
CA ASP A 263 10.89 17.64 -0.27
C ASP A 263 9.61 17.39 0.56
N LEU A 264 9.22 16.11 0.68
CA LEU A 264 7.95 15.69 1.29
C LEU A 264 8.14 14.46 2.17
N LYS A 265 7.88 14.63 3.48
CA LYS A 265 7.83 13.50 4.41
C LYS A 265 6.63 12.59 4.12
N PRO A 266 6.81 11.26 4.02
CA PRO A 266 5.70 10.32 3.79
C PRO A 266 4.52 10.47 4.76
N ASP A 267 4.78 10.82 6.02
CA ASP A 267 3.73 11.08 7.03
C ASP A 267 2.84 12.28 6.66
N GLU A 268 3.38 13.30 6.00
CA GLU A 268 2.58 14.42 5.48
C GLU A 268 1.71 13.99 4.29
N ILE A 269 2.22 13.11 3.44
CA ILE A 269 1.48 12.55 2.29
C ILE A 269 0.28 11.76 2.80
N ILE A 270 0.47 10.92 3.82
CA ILE A 270 -0.61 10.25 4.56
C ILE A 270 -1.63 11.25 5.09
N CYS A 271 -1.18 12.24 5.87
CA CYS A 271 -2.09 13.18 6.54
C CYS A 271 -2.94 13.93 5.52
N LYS A 272 -2.33 14.38 4.41
CA LYS A 272 -3.01 15.06 3.30
C LYS A 272 -4.01 14.10 2.59
N LEU A 273 -3.67 12.83 2.42
CA LEU A 273 -4.53 11.81 1.81
C LEU A 273 -5.76 11.47 2.70
N GLY A 274 -5.57 11.25 4.00
CA GLY A 274 -6.66 11.03 4.95
C GLY A 274 -7.58 12.24 5.10
N MET A 275 -7.02 13.45 5.22
CA MET A 275 -7.78 14.70 5.22
C MET A 275 -8.53 14.98 3.91
N HIS A 276 -8.15 14.33 2.80
CA HIS A 276 -8.89 14.39 1.54
C HIS A 276 -9.99 13.31 1.47
N ALA A 277 -9.77 12.13 2.04
CA ALA A 277 -10.80 11.09 2.16
C ALA A 277 -12.02 11.60 2.95
N TRP A 278 -11.82 12.28 4.07
CA TRP A 278 -12.88 12.85 4.91
C TRP A 278 -13.65 14.06 4.31
N LYS A 279 -13.39 14.43 3.05
CA LYS A 279 -14.07 15.55 2.35
C LYS A 279 -15.11 15.08 1.31
N LYS A 280 -15.43 13.79 1.30
CA LYS A 280 -16.43 13.16 0.43
C LYS A 280 -17.52 12.48 1.25
#